data_AF-A0A2N5KFF9-F1
#
_entry.id   AF-A0A2N5KFF9-F1
#
_cell.length_a   1.000
_cell.length_b   1.000
_cell.length_c   1.000
_cell.angle_alpha   90.00
_cell.angle_beta   90.00
_cell.angle_gamma   90.00
#
_symmetry.space_group_name_H-M   'P 1'
#
loop_
_entity.id
_entity.type
_entity.pdbx_description
1 polymer ?
#
loop_
_entity_poly.entity_id
_entity_poly.type
_entity_poly.pdbx_seq_one_letter_code
_entity_poly.pdbx_strand_id
1 'polypeptide(L)' 'MRRFGQIIGVKPDQIEAYERIHAAVWPEVLAMIHACNMRNYTIFRYQHLLFAYFE' A
#
# COMPACT_ATOMS: atom_id res chain seq x y z
N MET A 1 -19.33 -4.59 5.73
CA MET A 1 -18.11 -4.16 5.04
C MET A 1 -17.23 -5.38 4.80
N ARG A 2 -16.59 -5.51 3.64
CA ARG A 2 -15.75 -6.68 3.30
C ARG A 2 -14.29 -6.26 3.42
N ARG A 3 -13.53 -6.99 4.22
CA ARG A 3 -12.11 -6.74 4.46
C ARG A 3 -11.27 -7.53 3.46
N PHE A 4 -10.20 -6.92 2.98
CA PHE A 4 -9.26 -7.50 2.03
C PHE A 4 -7.85 -7.51 2.61
N GLY A 5 -7.12 -8.58 2.33
CA GLY A 5 -5.70 -8.73 2.63
C GLY A 5 -4.96 -9.16 1.38
N GLN A 6 -3.84 -8.52 1.07
CA GLN A 6 -3.00 -8.85 -0.09
C GLN A 6 -1.54 -8.96 0.33
N ILE A 7 -0.82 -9.90 -0.27
CA ILE A 7 0.62 -10.09 -0.06
C ILE A 7 1.31 -9.93 -1.41
N ILE A 8 2.34 -9.10 -1.44
CA ILE A 8 3.25 -8.96 -2.57
C ILE A 8 4.71 -8.95 -2.09
N GLY A 9 5.64 -9.33 -2.97
CA GLY A 9 7.07 -9.19 -2.73
C GLY A 9 7.62 -7.93 -3.41
N VAL A 10 8.46 -7.19 -2.71
CA VAL A 10 9.28 -6.11 -3.28
C VAL A 10 10.70 -6.63 -3.47
N LYS A 11 11.36 -6.22 -4.57
CA LYS A 11 12.78 -6.58 -4.77
C LYS A 11 13.61 -5.94 -3.65
N PRO A 12 14.60 -6.64 -3.06
CA PRO A 12 15.39 -6.11 -1.94
C PRO A 12 16.07 -4.75 -2.23
N ASP A 13 16.55 -4.55 -3.45
CA ASP A 13 17.21 -3.32 -3.92
C ASP A 13 16.23 -2.14 -4.13
N GLN A 14 14.93 -2.38 -4.10
CA GLN A 14 13.89 -1.39 -4.34
C GLN A 14 13.12 -0.98 -3.07
N ILE A 15 13.46 -1.54 -1.90
CA ILE A 15 12.74 -1.28 -0.65
C ILE A 15 12.76 0.21 -0.29
N GLU A 16 13.92 0.86 -0.35
CA GLU A 16 14.04 2.28 0.00
C GLU A 16 13.24 3.17 -0.96
N ALA A 17 13.33 2.89 -2.27
CA ALA A 17 12.55 3.61 -3.26
C ALA A 17 11.04 3.44 -3.03
N TYR A 18 10.61 2.21 -2.69
CA TYR A 18 9.23 1.89 -2.36
C TYR A 18 8.74 2.67 -1.13
N GLU A 19 9.49 2.68 -0.03
CA GLU A 19 9.12 3.41 1.18
C GLU A 19 9.07 4.92 0.94
N ARG A 20 10.03 5.48 0.19
CA ARG A 20 10.07 6.92 -0.13
C ARG A 20 8.84 7.38 -0.90
N ILE A 21 8.41 6.64 -1.92
CA ILE A 21 7.21 7.03 -2.68
C ILE A 21 5.91 6.84 -1.88
N HIS A 22 5.85 5.87 -0.95
CA HIS A 22 4.69 5.67 -0.09
C HIS A 22 4.63 6.64 1.10
N ALA A 23 5.75 7.26 1.48
CA ALA A 23 5.77 8.32 2.49
C ALA A 23 5.13 9.63 1.99
N ALA A 24 5.13 9.86 0.67
CA ALA A 24 4.58 11.06 0.02
C ALA A 24 3.71 10.68 -1.18
N VAL A 25 2.65 9.91 -0.92
CA VAL A 25 1.72 9.45 -1.97
C VAL A 25 1.10 10.64 -2.69
N TRP A 26 1.00 10.56 -4.02
CA TRP A 26 0.35 11.59 -4.82
C TRP A 26 -1.13 11.76 -4.43
N PRO A 27 -1.63 12.99 -4.26
CA PRO A 27 -3.01 13.26 -3.86
C PRO A 27 -4.05 12.62 -4.78
N GLU A 28 -3.78 12.56 -6.09
CA GLU A 28 -4.68 12.00 -7.10
C GLU A 28 -4.86 10.49 -6.92
N VAL A 29 -3.82 9.79 -6.49
CA VAL A 29 -3.86 8.36 -6.18
C VAL A 29 -4.73 8.12 -4.95
N LEU A 30 -4.54 8.92 -3.88
CA LEU A 30 -5.37 8.85 -2.67
C LEU A 30 -6.85 9.15 -2.98
N ALA A 31 -7.11 10.14 -3.84
CA ALA A 31 -8.46 10.46 -4.29
C ALA A 31 -9.10 9.29 -5.05
N MET A 32 -8.35 8.62 -5.93
CA MET A 32 -8.84 7.45 -6.65
C MET A 32 -9.11 6.25 -5.74
N ILE A 33 -8.20 5.94 -4.79
CA ILE A 33 -8.41 4.90 -3.77
C ILE A 33 -9.73 5.16 -3.02
N HIS A 34 -9.96 6.42 -2.64
CA HIS A 34 -11.19 6.79 -1.96
C HIS A 34 -12.44 6.69 -2.89
N ALA A 35 -12.32 7.09 -4.16
CA ALA A 35 -13.39 6.99 -5.15
C ALA A 35 -13.78 5.54 -5.46
N CYS A 36 -12.82 4.60 -5.43
CA CYS A 36 -13.05 3.17 -5.55
C CYS A 36 -13.63 2.50 -4.29
N ASN A 37 -14.05 3.31 -3.31
CA ASN A 37 -14.60 2.85 -2.03
C ASN A 37 -13.64 1.96 -1.21
N MET A 38 -12.33 2.12 -1.38
CA MET A 38 -11.35 1.53 -0.47
C MET A 38 -11.16 2.46 0.73
N ARG A 39 -11.23 1.90 1.94
CA ARG A 39 -11.08 2.60 3.21
C ARG A 39 -10.01 1.91 4.06
N ASN A 40 -9.45 2.67 4.99
CA ASN A 40 -8.47 2.18 5.98
C ASN A 40 -7.27 1.45 5.34
N TYR A 41 -6.82 1.91 4.16
CA TYR A 41 -5.76 1.25 3.40
C TYR A 41 -4.38 1.45 4.06
N THR A 42 -3.81 0.38 4.60
CA THR A 42 -2.47 0.37 5.23
C THR A 42 -1.61 -0.73 4.61
N ILE A 43 -0.32 -0.44 4.44
CA ILE A 43 0.68 -1.42 3.99
C ILE A 43 1.73 -1.60 5.08
N PHE A 44 1.93 -2.84 5.52
CA PHE A 44 2.96 -3.26 6.46
C PHE A 44 4.08 -3.97 5.71
N ARG A 45 5.33 -3.79 6.14
CA ARG A 45 6.48 -4.51 5.58
C ARG A 45 7.09 -5.45 6.60
N TYR A 46 7.39 -6.67 6.17
CA TYR A 46 8.25 -7.62 6.88
C TYR A 46 9.34 -8.11 5.94
N GLN A 47 10.57 -7.64 6.16
CA GLN A 47 11.69 -7.85 5.24
C GLN A 47 11.34 -7.36 3.81
N HIS A 48 11.20 -8.26 2.84
CA HIS A 48 10.86 -7.99 1.44
C HIS A 48 9.39 -8.32 1.11
N LEU A 49 8.59 -8.71 2.11
CA LEU A 49 7.16 -8.95 1.97
C LEU A 49 6.37 -7.73 2.40
N LEU A 50 5.34 -7.40 1.63
CA LEU A 50 4.39 -6.34 1.90
C LEU A 50 3.02 -6.96 2.13
N PHE A 51 2.39 -6.63 3.25
CA PHE A 51 1.02 -6.98 3.56
C PHE A 51 0.15 -5.73 3.50
N ALA A 52 -0.80 -5.71 2.57
CA ALA A 52 -1.77 -4.66 2.36
C ALA A 52 -3.12 -5.03 2.98
N TYR A 53 -3.72 -4.11 3.74
CA TYR A 53 -5.06 -4.22 4.33
C TYR A 53 -5.94 -3.06 3.90
N PHE A 54 -7.19 -3.31 3.49
CA PHE A 54 -8.22 -2.29 3.25
C PHE A 54 -9.62 -2.91 3.33
N GLU A 55 -10.66 -2.07 3.37
CA GLU A 55 -12.09 -2.48 3.44
C GLU A 55 -13.03 -1.57 2.65
#